data_AF-A0A563BED4-F1
#
_entry.id   AF-A0A563BED4-F1
#
_cell.length_a   1.000
_cell.length_b   1.000
_cell.length_c   1.000
_cell.angle_alpha   90.00
_cell.angle_beta   90.00
_cell.angle_gamma   90.00
#
_symmetry.space_group_name_H-M   'P 1'
#
loop_
_entity.id
_entity.type
_entity.pdbx_description
1 polymer ?
#
loop_
_entity_poly.entity_id
_entity_poly.type
_entity_poly.pdbx_seq_one_letter_code
_entity_poly.pdbx_strand_id
1 'polypeptide(L)'
;LAAIEEADICALLIDSKEPHSKLDQSLAGQIIEAGKGIIMVLTKADLLDNSTPVTSTLSDKTKTADYTEIDHILNHLERDFNFLSFAPVLITSSETGKNVTKLFELVTEIDLARHTEVKTSELNKILNEATVSHPPAGLKNTHPKLKYIIQTDTCPPWFVIHGREMELLHWSYKRYLERRIREVYPFVGTPIMFSFHNDRAAGPRKSYRNNSKDNDK
;
A
#
# COMPACT_ATOMS: atom_id res chain seq x y z
N LEU A 1 -1.09 -14.03 -15.39
CA LEU A 1 -0.38 -12.80 -15.80
C LEU A 1 -1.21 -11.99 -16.79
N ALA A 2 -1.54 -12.51 -17.97
CA ALA A 2 -2.41 -11.80 -18.95
C ALA A 2 -3.69 -11.21 -18.33
N ALA A 3 -4.40 -11.97 -17.49
CA ALA A 3 -5.59 -11.47 -16.80
C ALA A 3 -5.33 -10.27 -15.86
N ILE A 4 -4.16 -10.17 -15.24
CA ILE A 4 -3.79 -9.01 -14.40
C ILE A 4 -3.48 -7.81 -15.27
N GLU A 5 -2.81 -8.01 -16.42
CA GLU A 5 -2.47 -6.94 -17.35
C GLU A 5 -3.73 -6.31 -17.98
N GLU A 6 -4.72 -7.15 -18.32
CA GLU A 6 -6.00 -6.74 -18.92
C GLU A 6 -6.98 -6.14 -17.92
N ALA A 7 -6.89 -6.48 -16.63
CA ALA A 7 -7.82 -5.99 -15.62
C ALA A 7 -7.40 -4.63 -15.05
N ASP A 8 -8.35 -3.76 -14.74
CA ASP A 8 -8.10 -2.53 -13.98
C ASP A 8 -8.10 -2.78 -12.46
N ILE A 9 -8.99 -3.68 -12.02
CA ILE A 9 -9.19 -4.06 -10.62
C ILE A 9 -9.23 -5.59 -10.54
N CYS A 10 -8.41 -6.16 -9.66
CA CYS A 10 -8.30 -7.59 -9.41
C CYS A 10 -8.96 -7.96 -8.08
N ALA A 11 -9.84 -8.96 -8.08
CA ALA A 11 -10.33 -9.58 -6.85
C ALA A 11 -9.45 -10.79 -6.50
N LEU A 12 -8.68 -10.70 -5.41
CA LEU A 12 -7.87 -11.79 -4.90
C LEU A 12 -8.73 -12.65 -3.98
N LEU A 13 -9.11 -13.83 -4.45
CA LEU A 13 -9.88 -14.78 -3.64
C LEU A 13 -8.96 -15.49 -2.66
N ILE A 14 -9.36 -15.50 -1.40
CA ILE A 14 -8.68 -16.17 -0.31
C ILE A 14 -9.66 -17.15 0.33
N ASP A 15 -9.25 -18.41 0.46
CA ASP A 15 -10.03 -19.41 1.18
C ASP A 15 -9.89 -19.18 2.68
N SER A 16 -11.01 -19.17 3.41
CA SER A 16 -11.02 -18.96 4.85
C SER A 16 -10.63 -20.19 5.66
N LYS A 17 -10.65 -21.39 5.07
CA LYS A 17 -10.27 -22.64 5.74
C LYS A 17 -8.82 -23.03 5.52
N GLU A 18 -8.22 -22.57 4.43
CA GLU A 18 -6.83 -22.89 4.11
C GLU A 18 -5.90 -21.78 4.62
N PRO A 19 -4.78 -22.13 5.28
CA PRO A 19 -3.80 -21.14 5.65
C PRO A 19 -3.27 -20.44 4.39
N HIS A 20 -3.26 -19.11 4.40
CA HIS A 20 -2.88 -18.30 3.25
C HIS A 20 -1.48 -18.67 2.76
N SER A 21 -1.34 -18.84 1.45
CA SER A 21 -0.12 -19.38 0.83
C SER A 21 0.87 -18.27 0.50
N LYS A 22 2.16 -18.61 0.49
CA LYS A 22 3.20 -17.76 -0.13
C LYS A 22 2.87 -17.42 -1.59
N LEU A 23 2.08 -18.27 -2.25
CA LEU A 23 1.59 -18.02 -3.60
C LEU A 23 0.63 -16.82 -3.64
N ASP A 24 -0.28 -16.71 -2.67
CA ASP A 24 -1.26 -15.62 -2.60
C ASP A 24 -0.57 -14.27 -2.36
N GLN A 25 0.44 -14.24 -1.49
CA GLN A 25 1.30 -13.06 -1.29
C GLN A 25 2.06 -12.68 -2.56
N SER A 26 2.58 -13.66 -3.30
CA SER A 26 3.27 -13.43 -4.57
C SER A 26 2.32 -12.87 -5.64
N LEU A 27 1.10 -13.42 -5.74
CA LEU A 27 0.08 -12.91 -6.66
C LEU A 27 -0.35 -11.49 -6.31
N ALA A 28 -0.59 -11.21 -5.02
CA ALA A 28 -0.87 -9.86 -4.55
C ALA A 28 0.25 -8.88 -4.90
N GLY A 29 1.52 -9.28 -4.71
CA GLY A 29 2.67 -8.50 -5.11
C GLY A 29 2.66 -8.15 -6.61
N GLN A 30 2.39 -9.13 -7.46
CA GLN A 30 2.31 -8.92 -8.92
C GLN A 30 1.18 -7.95 -9.32
N ILE A 31 0.03 -7.99 -8.64
CA ILE A 31 -1.09 -7.07 -8.88
C ILE A 31 -0.69 -5.62 -8.55
N ILE A 32 0.01 -5.43 -7.43
CA ILE A 32 0.50 -4.11 -7.00
C ILE A 32 1.59 -3.59 -7.95
N GLU A 33 2.53 -4.45 -8.34
CA GLU A 33 3.60 -4.10 -9.27
C GLU A 33 3.04 -3.69 -10.64
N ALA A 34 1.95 -4.32 -11.07
CA ALA A 34 1.21 -3.95 -12.27
C ALA A 34 0.34 -2.67 -12.10
N GLY A 35 0.30 -2.09 -10.90
CA GLY A 35 -0.46 -0.87 -10.62
C GLY A 35 -1.97 -1.06 -10.72
N LYS A 36 -2.48 -2.27 -10.45
CA LYS A 36 -3.91 -2.58 -10.55
C LYS A 36 -4.59 -2.40 -9.19
N GLY A 37 -5.88 -2.03 -9.23
CA GLY A 37 -6.70 -2.02 -8.03
C GLY A 37 -6.83 -3.45 -7.47
N ILE A 38 -6.99 -3.58 -6.17
CA ILE A 38 -7.07 -4.88 -5.51
C ILE A 38 -8.15 -4.91 -4.43
N ILE A 39 -8.95 -5.97 -4.45
CA ILE A 39 -9.94 -6.33 -3.42
C ILE A 39 -9.55 -7.70 -2.89
N MET A 40 -9.41 -7.84 -1.58
CA MET A 40 -9.25 -9.16 -0.97
C MET A 40 -10.64 -9.74 -0.71
N VAL A 41 -10.94 -10.91 -1.26
CA VAL A 41 -12.24 -11.57 -1.12
C VAL A 41 -12.03 -12.83 -0.30
N LEU A 42 -12.45 -12.78 0.97
CA LEU A 42 -12.48 -13.97 1.82
C LEU A 42 -13.73 -14.78 1.47
N THR A 43 -13.53 -16.02 1.03
CA THR A 43 -14.59 -16.94 0.60
C THR A 43 -14.89 -17.99 1.66
N LYS A 44 -16.04 -18.67 1.57
CA LYS A 44 -16.48 -19.75 2.48
C LYS A 44 -16.68 -19.34 3.94
N ALA A 45 -17.00 -18.06 4.17
CA ALA A 45 -17.24 -17.54 5.51
C ALA A 45 -18.48 -18.14 6.20
N ASP A 46 -19.37 -18.79 5.46
CA ASP A 46 -20.47 -19.60 5.97
C ASP A 46 -20.01 -20.83 6.75
N LEU A 47 -18.79 -21.32 6.48
CA LEU A 47 -18.22 -22.47 7.16
C LEU A 47 -17.46 -22.10 8.44
N LEU A 48 -17.31 -20.81 8.73
CA LEU A 48 -16.79 -20.26 9.98
C LEU A 48 -17.97 -19.90 10.87
N ASP A 49 -17.97 -20.39 12.10
CA ASP A 49 -19.21 -20.55 12.84
C ASP A 49 -19.90 -19.22 13.22
N ASN A 50 -21.22 -19.32 13.34
CA ASN A 50 -22.22 -18.27 13.26
C ASN A 50 -22.23 -17.30 14.45
N SER A 51 -21.79 -16.05 14.29
CA SER A 51 -22.44 -14.86 14.89
C SER A 51 -21.66 -13.56 14.62
N THR A 52 -21.90 -12.93 13.46
CA THR A 52 -22.15 -11.48 13.31
C THR A 52 -21.95 -11.04 11.85
N PRO A 53 -22.84 -10.21 11.29
CA PRO A 53 -22.61 -9.54 10.02
C PRO A 53 -21.61 -8.39 10.27
N VAL A 54 -20.32 -8.67 10.18
CA VAL A 54 -19.30 -7.64 10.32
C VAL A 54 -19.06 -7.00 8.96
N THR A 55 -19.79 -5.93 8.68
CA THR A 55 -19.24 -4.82 7.89
C THR A 55 -18.53 -3.93 8.92
N SER A 56 -17.26 -4.21 9.21
CA SER A 56 -16.46 -3.36 10.10
C SER A 56 -15.63 -2.39 9.26
N THR A 57 -15.86 -1.11 9.46
CA THR A 57 -14.80 -0.11 9.35
C THR A 57 -13.88 -0.25 10.57
N LEU A 58 -12.58 -0.06 10.37
CA LEU A 58 -11.44 -0.29 11.28
C LEU A 58 -11.52 0.35 12.70
N SER A 59 -12.62 1.00 13.08
CA SER A 59 -12.69 1.97 14.17
C SER A 59 -13.57 1.58 15.37
N ASP A 60 -14.40 0.54 15.29
CA ASP A 60 -15.32 0.19 16.38
C ASP A 60 -14.68 -0.76 17.41
N LYS A 61 -13.83 -0.21 18.27
CA LYS A 61 -13.18 -0.90 19.41
C LYS A 61 -14.12 -1.19 20.61
N THR A 62 -15.44 -1.19 20.43
CA THR A 62 -16.40 -1.26 21.56
C THR A 62 -17.42 -2.38 21.43
N LYS A 63 -17.10 -3.48 20.73
CA LYS A 63 -17.86 -4.73 20.86
C LYS A 63 -17.03 -5.78 21.58
N THR A 64 -17.62 -6.26 22.67
CA THR A 64 -17.16 -7.24 23.63
C THR A 64 -16.76 -8.57 22.98
N ALA A 65 -15.48 -8.91 23.11
CA ALA A 65 -14.94 -10.20 23.55
C ALA A 65 -15.66 -11.52 23.18
N ASP A 66 -16.10 -11.68 21.94
CA ASP A 66 -16.19 -13.00 21.30
C ASP A 66 -15.30 -12.90 20.04
N TYR A 67 -14.05 -13.34 20.16
CA TYR A 67 -13.13 -13.38 19.01
C TYR A 67 -13.68 -14.40 18.03
N THR A 68 -14.44 -13.93 17.04
CA THR A 68 -14.94 -14.80 15.99
C THR A 68 -13.74 -15.36 15.23
N GLU A 69 -13.82 -16.59 14.71
CA GLU A 69 -12.73 -17.18 13.91
C GLU A 69 -12.35 -16.25 12.73
N ILE A 70 -13.30 -15.44 12.27
CA ILE A 70 -13.13 -14.37 11.31
C ILE A 70 -12.14 -13.30 11.80
N ASP A 71 -12.24 -12.81 13.04
CA ASP A 71 -11.32 -11.81 13.58
C ASP A 71 -9.89 -12.38 13.65
N HIS A 72 -9.74 -13.66 13.96
CA HIS A 72 -8.44 -14.32 13.92
C HIS A 72 -7.87 -14.34 12.50
N ILE A 73 -8.68 -14.71 11.50
CA ILE A 73 -8.28 -14.73 10.09
C ILE A 73 -7.92 -13.32 9.61
N LEU A 74 -8.72 -12.30 9.94
CA LEU A 74 -8.43 -10.91 9.58
C LEU A 74 -7.11 -10.43 10.19
N ASN A 75 -6.84 -10.77 11.45
CA ASN A 75 -5.55 -10.45 12.09
C ASN A 75 -4.38 -11.19 11.43
N HIS A 76 -4.58 -12.43 10.95
CA HIS A 76 -3.57 -13.15 10.17
C HIS A 76 -3.34 -12.50 8.81
N LEU A 77 -4.41 -12.15 8.10
CA LEU A 77 -4.34 -11.43 6.83
C LEU A 77 -3.63 -10.09 6.95
N GLU A 78 -3.91 -9.30 7.98
CA GLU A 78 -3.25 -8.01 8.19
C GLU A 78 -1.74 -8.17 8.42
N ARG A 79 -1.33 -9.24 9.12
CA ARG A 79 0.10 -9.54 9.34
C ARG A 79 0.78 -10.01 8.06
N ASP A 80 0.17 -10.95 7.36
CA ASP A 80 0.73 -11.63 6.20
C ASP A 80 0.72 -10.73 4.95
N PHE A 81 -0.30 -9.88 4.82
CA PHE A 81 -0.49 -8.92 3.74
C PHE A 81 -0.34 -7.47 4.23
N ASN A 82 0.62 -7.21 5.12
CA ASN A 82 0.84 -5.86 5.66
C ASN A 82 1.08 -4.77 4.59
N PHE A 83 1.54 -5.17 3.40
CA PHE A 83 1.77 -4.31 2.25
C PHE A 83 0.49 -3.96 1.47
N LEU A 84 -0.64 -4.59 1.81
CA LEU A 84 -1.99 -4.35 1.28
C LEU A 84 -2.91 -3.65 2.28
N SER A 85 -2.36 -2.87 3.22
CA SER A 85 -3.15 -2.12 4.22
C SER A 85 -4.25 -1.22 3.63
N PHE A 86 -4.17 -0.86 2.35
CA PHE A 86 -5.16 -0.06 1.63
C PHE A 86 -6.25 -0.88 0.93
N ALA A 87 -6.08 -2.21 0.82
CA ALA A 87 -6.99 -3.08 0.11
C ALA A 87 -8.20 -3.44 0.99
N PRO A 88 -9.45 -3.20 0.53
CA PRO A 88 -10.63 -3.61 1.27
C PRO A 88 -10.73 -5.14 1.31
N VAL A 89 -11.17 -5.68 2.44
CA VAL A 89 -11.45 -7.10 2.63
C VAL A 89 -12.96 -7.33 2.59
N LEU A 90 -13.43 -8.06 1.59
CA LEU A 90 -14.82 -8.43 1.44
C LEU A 90 -15.02 -9.90 1.86
N ILE A 91 -15.84 -10.10 2.88
CA ILE A 91 -16.22 -11.44 3.34
C ILE A 91 -17.46 -11.90 2.59
N THR A 92 -17.34 -12.99 1.85
CA THR A 92 -18.37 -13.53 0.97
C THR A 92 -18.63 -15.02 1.23
N SER A 93 -19.83 -15.46 0.87
CA SER A 93 -20.19 -16.87 0.81
C SER A 93 -20.90 -17.13 -0.50
N SER A 94 -20.30 -17.98 -1.34
CA SER A 94 -20.84 -18.32 -2.65
C SER A 94 -22.07 -19.22 -2.54
N GLU A 95 -22.20 -19.99 -1.45
CA GLU A 95 -23.34 -20.87 -1.21
C GLU A 95 -24.59 -20.09 -0.79
N THR A 96 -24.41 -19.06 0.05
CA THR A 96 -25.53 -18.24 0.55
C THR A 96 -25.77 -16.97 -0.27
N GLY A 97 -24.86 -16.62 -1.19
CA GLY A 97 -24.90 -15.36 -1.95
C GLY A 97 -24.60 -14.10 -1.12
N LYS A 98 -24.13 -14.27 0.13
CA LYS A 98 -23.89 -13.17 1.06
C LYS A 98 -22.80 -12.22 0.54
N ASN A 99 -23.11 -10.92 0.54
CA ASN A 99 -22.22 -9.80 0.18
C ASN A 99 -21.67 -9.79 -1.26
N VAL A 100 -22.21 -10.61 -2.19
CA VAL A 100 -21.76 -10.60 -3.58
C VAL A 100 -22.07 -9.27 -4.27
N THR A 101 -23.20 -8.64 -3.97
CA THR A 101 -23.59 -7.34 -4.53
C THR A 101 -22.65 -6.20 -4.10
N LYS A 102 -22.14 -6.25 -2.85
CA LYS A 102 -21.18 -5.26 -2.32
C LYS A 102 -19.85 -5.26 -3.08
N LEU A 103 -19.51 -6.35 -3.77
CA LEU A 103 -18.32 -6.39 -4.61
C LEU A 103 -18.39 -5.32 -5.71
N PHE A 104 -19.55 -5.14 -6.36
CA PHE A 104 -19.71 -4.15 -7.41
C PHE A 104 -19.65 -2.72 -6.89
N GLU A 105 -20.17 -2.48 -5.67
CA GLU A 105 -20.05 -1.19 -4.98
C GLU A 105 -18.57 -0.86 -4.70
N LEU A 106 -17.83 -1.82 -4.14
CA LEU A 106 -16.39 -1.66 -3.88
C LEU A 106 -15.57 -1.45 -5.15
N VAL A 107 -15.88 -2.17 -6.23
CA VAL A 107 -15.21 -1.98 -7.53
C VAL A 107 -15.42 -0.54 -8.00
N THR A 108 -16.63 0.00 -7.88
CA THR A 108 -16.94 1.38 -8.27
C THR A 108 -16.21 2.39 -7.38
N GLU A 109 -16.15 2.15 -6.07
CA GLU A 109 -15.40 2.99 -5.12
C GLU A 109 -13.90 3.02 -5.44
N ILE A 110 -13.30 1.87 -5.71
CA ILE A 110 -11.89 1.74 -6.07
C ILE A 110 -11.61 2.43 -7.40
N ASP A 111 -12.49 2.29 -8.39
CA ASP A 111 -12.34 2.96 -9.67
C ASP A 111 -12.35 4.50 -9.52
N LEU A 112 -13.25 5.04 -8.70
CA LEU A 112 -13.27 6.47 -8.38
C LEU A 112 -12.01 6.91 -7.63
N ALA A 113 -11.57 6.11 -6.65
CA ALA A 113 -10.34 6.38 -5.90
C ALA A 113 -9.11 6.38 -6.81
N ARG A 114 -9.05 5.45 -7.76
CA ARG A 114 -8.00 5.37 -8.79
C ARG A 114 -7.97 6.66 -9.61
N HIS A 115 -9.10 7.11 -10.13
CA HIS A 115 -9.17 8.33 -10.95
C HIS A 115 -9.04 9.65 -10.19
N THR A 116 -8.72 9.63 -8.89
CA THR A 116 -8.62 10.85 -8.08
C THR A 116 -7.37 11.67 -8.44
N GLU A 117 -7.59 12.91 -8.87
CA GLU A 117 -6.55 13.90 -9.10
C GLU A 117 -6.36 14.79 -7.85
N VAL A 118 -5.11 14.95 -7.44
CA VAL A 118 -4.72 15.73 -6.26
C VAL A 118 -3.94 16.96 -6.69
N LYS A 119 -4.35 18.13 -6.18
CA LYS A 119 -3.70 19.39 -6.51
C LYS A 119 -2.25 19.39 -6.02
N THR A 120 -1.34 19.84 -6.88
CA THR A 120 0.10 19.97 -6.57
C THR A 120 0.35 20.81 -5.31
N SER A 121 -0.43 21.86 -5.05
CA SER A 121 -0.30 22.68 -3.84
C SER A 121 -0.59 21.90 -2.56
N GLU A 122 -1.60 21.01 -2.58
CA GLU A 122 -1.99 20.18 -1.44
C GLU A 122 -0.95 19.09 -1.20
N LEU A 123 -0.48 18.43 -2.27
CA LEU A 123 0.59 17.44 -2.16
C LEU A 123 1.88 18.04 -1.58
N ASN A 124 2.28 19.23 -2.03
CA ASN A 124 3.47 19.91 -1.50
C ASN A 124 3.33 20.32 -0.05
N LYS A 125 2.12 20.69 0.39
CA LYS A 125 1.83 20.95 1.79
C LYS A 125 2.02 19.68 2.64
N ILE A 126 1.44 18.55 2.21
CA ILE A 126 1.60 17.25 2.88
C ILE A 126 3.07 16.84 2.94
N LEU A 127 3.80 16.97 1.84
CA LEU A 127 5.23 16.65 1.78
C LEU A 127 6.05 17.48 2.76
N ASN A 128 5.78 18.79 2.84
CA ASN A 128 6.49 19.68 3.74
C ASN A 128 6.19 19.33 5.21
N GLU A 129 4.92 19.14 5.56
CA GLU A 129 4.50 18.75 6.90
C GLU A 129 5.13 17.40 7.32
N ALA A 130 5.13 16.41 6.42
CA ALA A 130 5.78 15.13 6.66
C ALA A 130 7.29 15.26 6.86
N THR A 131 7.96 16.10 6.06
CA THR A 131 9.41 16.30 6.15
C THR A 131 9.82 17.04 7.43
N VAL A 132 9.01 18.01 7.87
CA VAL A 132 9.23 18.74 9.14
C VAL A 132 8.98 17.83 10.33
N SER A 133 7.90 17.05 10.31
CA SER A 133 7.56 16.13 11.39
C SER A 133 8.55 14.99 11.52
N HIS A 134 9.03 14.45 10.40
CA HIS A 134 9.98 13.36 10.37
C HIS A 134 11.01 13.60 9.26
N PRO A 135 12.16 14.21 9.57
CA PRO A 135 13.20 14.45 8.58
C PRO A 135 13.80 13.13 8.04
N PRO A 136 14.13 13.06 6.74
CA PRO A 136 14.75 11.87 6.18
C PRO A 136 16.14 11.62 6.78
N ALA A 137 16.38 10.37 7.15
CA ALA A 137 17.70 9.94 7.60
C ALA A 137 18.71 10.12 6.45
N GLY A 138 19.86 10.71 6.79
CA GLY A 138 20.98 10.85 5.87
C GLY A 138 22.06 9.81 6.12
N LEU A 139 23.02 9.73 5.19
CA LEU A 139 24.25 8.96 5.38
C LEU A 139 25.41 9.93 5.61
N LYS A 140 26.05 9.83 6.78
CA LYS A 140 27.13 10.74 7.25
C LYS A 140 26.66 12.21 7.22
N ASN A 141 27.23 13.02 6.32
CA ASN A 141 26.93 14.45 6.19
C ASN A 141 25.99 14.77 5.00
N THR A 142 25.40 13.75 4.38
CA THR A 142 24.54 13.92 3.19
C THR A 142 23.13 13.45 3.52
N HIS A 143 22.16 14.37 3.44
CA HIS A 143 20.76 14.10 3.73
C HIS A 143 19.93 14.28 2.46
N PRO A 144 19.00 13.35 2.16
CA PRO A 144 18.00 13.55 1.11
C PRO A 144 17.24 14.86 1.36
N LYS A 145 17.09 15.68 0.32
CA LYS A 145 16.27 16.90 0.39
C LYS A 145 15.14 16.83 -0.61
N LEU A 146 13.94 16.52 -0.12
CA LEU A 146 12.71 16.51 -0.90
C LEU A 146 12.30 17.97 -1.13
N LYS A 147 12.10 18.37 -2.39
CA LYS A 147 11.77 19.76 -2.74
C LYS A 147 10.30 19.92 -3.02
N TYR A 148 9.78 19.10 -3.93
CA TYR A 148 8.39 19.15 -4.34
C TYR A 148 7.92 17.78 -4.83
N ILE A 149 6.60 17.61 -4.84
CA ILE A 149 5.90 16.42 -5.31
C ILE A 149 4.84 16.84 -6.32
N ILE A 150 4.68 16.03 -7.37
CA ILE A 150 3.62 16.15 -8.37
C ILE A 150 2.95 14.81 -8.57
N GLN A 151 1.68 14.82 -8.95
CA GLN A 151 1.00 13.67 -9.51
C GLN A 151 1.16 13.71 -11.02
N THR A 152 1.69 12.66 -11.63
CA THR A 152 1.88 12.56 -13.08
C THR A 152 0.86 11.68 -13.77
N ASP A 153 0.23 10.78 -13.02
CA ASP A 153 -0.79 9.86 -13.52
C ASP A 153 -1.83 9.59 -12.42
N THR A 154 -3.01 9.15 -12.82
CA THR A 154 -4.12 8.75 -11.95
C THR A 154 -4.38 7.25 -12.03
N CYS A 155 -4.01 6.55 -13.10
CA CYS A 155 -4.45 5.15 -13.29
C CYS A 155 -3.29 4.17 -13.51
N PRO A 156 -2.44 3.91 -12.50
CA PRO A 156 -2.61 4.21 -11.07
C PRO A 156 -2.10 5.60 -10.64
N PRO A 157 -2.46 6.08 -9.43
CA PRO A 157 -1.96 7.34 -8.88
C PRO A 157 -0.43 7.31 -8.79
N TRP A 158 0.22 8.08 -9.65
CA TRP A 158 1.67 8.11 -9.76
C TRP A 158 2.20 9.44 -9.24
N PHE A 159 2.97 9.38 -8.16
CA PHE A 159 3.62 10.56 -7.58
C PHE A 159 5.10 10.58 -7.91
N VAL A 160 5.57 11.72 -8.39
CA VAL A 160 6.99 11.99 -8.62
C VAL A 160 7.47 12.99 -7.60
N ILE A 161 8.47 12.59 -6.82
CA ILE A 161 9.11 13.43 -5.83
C ILE A 161 10.46 13.89 -6.40
N HIS A 162 10.62 15.19 -6.50
CA HIS A 162 11.84 15.83 -6.95
C HIS A 162 12.66 16.33 -5.77
N GLY A 163 13.97 16.15 -5.84
CA GLY A 163 14.83 16.56 -4.76
C GLY A 163 16.31 16.38 -5.02
N ARG A 164 17.09 16.34 -3.94
CA ARG A 164 18.53 16.04 -3.96
C ARG A 164 18.83 14.78 -3.19
N GLU A 165 19.78 14.00 -3.70
CA GLU A 165 20.27 12.78 -3.06
C GLU A 165 19.14 11.77 -2.73
N MET A 166 18.13 11.73 -3.60
CA MET A 166 16.97 10.83 -3.48
C MET A 166 17.34 9.34 -3.48
N GLU A 167 18.50 8.99 -4.05
CA GLU A 167 19.06 7.63 -4.02
C GLU A 167 19.36 7.13 -2.60
N LEU A 168 19.60 8.05 -1.65
CA LEU A 168 19.86 7.72 -0.24
C LEU A 168 18.57 7.50 0.56
N LEU A 169 17.40 7.69 -0.05
CA LEU A 169 16.12 7.57 0.65
C LEU A 169 15.80 6.10 0.92
N HIS A 170 15.86 5.72 2.20
CA HIS A 170 15.55 4.36 2.63
C HIS A 170 14.08 4.00 2.37
N TRP A 171 13.81 2.71 2.12
CA TRP A 171 12.46 2.23 1.80
C TRP A 171 11.42 2.56 2.88
N SER A 172 11.84 2.58 4.15
CA SER A 172 10.94 2.89 5.27
C SER A 172 10.40 4.32 5.19
N TYR A 173 11.21 5.26 4.71
CA TYR A 173 10.77 6.64 4.51
C TYR A 173 9.79 6.75 3.33
N LYS A 174 9.97 5.93 2.29
CA LYS A 174 9.01 5.86 1.17
C LYS A 174 7.64 5.39 1.66
N ARG A 175 7.59 4.33 2.48
CA ARG A 175 6.33 3.86 3.11
C ARG A 175 5.74 4.89 4.07
N TYR A 176 6.58 5.64 4.78
CA TYR A 176 6.12 6.74 5.62
C TYR A 176 5.41 7.83 4.79
N LEU A 177 6.00 8.24 3.66
CA LEU A 177 5.38 9.22 2.77
C LEU A 177 4.08 8.68 2.17
N GLU A 178 4.05 7.42 1.75
CA GLU A 178 2.82 6.76 1.29
C GLU A 178 1.71 6.87 2.33
N ARG A 179 2.00 6.47 3.58
CA ARG A 179 1.04 6.55 4.68
C ARG A 179 0.56 7.97 4.92
N ARG A 180 1.45 8.97 4.86
CA ARG A 180 1.09 10.40 5.01
C ARG A 180 0.14 10.88 3.91
N ILE A 181 0.35 10.45 2.66
CA ILE A 181 -0.59 10.75 1.58
C ILE A 181 -1.93 10.05 1.84
N ARG A 182 -1.91 8.77 2.23
CA ARG A 182 -3.10 7.97 2.52
C ARG A 182 -3.96 8.49 3.67
N GLU A 183 -3.34 9.14 4.67
CA GLU A 183 -4.06 9.80 5.77
C GLU A 183 -4.99 10.93 5.28
N VAL A 184 -4.65 11.59 4.16
CA VAL A 184 -5.44 12.68 3.58
C VAL A 184 -6.30 12.19 2.41
N TYR A 185 -5.72 11.33 1.56
CA TYR A 185 -6.36 10.72 0.39
C TYR A 185 -6.26 9.20 0.51
N PRO A 186 -7.30 8.50 1.00
CA PRO A 186 -7.22 7.08 1.33
C PRO A 186 -6.77 6.17 0.18
N PHE A 187 -7.14 6.49 -1.07
CA PHE A 187 -6.89 5.66 -2.26
C PHE A 187 -7.27 4.19 -2.00
N VAL A 188 -8.50 3.98 -1.54
CA VAL A 188 -9.02 2.66 -1.16
C VAL A 188 -8.87 1.69 -2.32
N GLY A 189 -8.31 0.52 -2.04
CA GLY A 189 -8.05 -0.55 -3.01
C GLY A 189 -7.09 -0.20 -4.13
N THR A 190 -6.45 0.97 -4.10
CA THR A 190 -5.56 1.43 -5.17
C THR A 190 -4.12 1.56 -4.69
N PRO A 191 -3.15 0.91 -5.37
CA PRO A 191 -1.73 1.10 -5.05
C PRO A 191 -1.28 2.49 -5.47
N ILE A 192 -0.48 3.13 -4.61
CA ILE A 192 0.16 4.40 -4.91
C ILE A 192 1.56 4.12 -5.44
N MET A 193 1.88 4.67 -6.61
CA MET A 193 3.20 4.52 -7.23
C MET A 193 4.07 5.73 -6.94
N PHE A 194 5.33 5.50 -6.56
CA PHE A 194 6.30 6.55 -6.34
C PHE A 194 7.48 6.42 -7.28
N SER A 195 7.91 7.56 -7.83
CA SER A 195 9.23 7.70 -8.40
C SER A 195 9.95 8.88 -7.76
N PHE A 196 11.26 8.74 -7.62
CA PHE A 196 12.09 9.75 -6.96
C PHE A 196 13.15 10.22 -7.94
N HIS A 197 13.13 11.52 -8.24
CA HIS A 197 14.01 12.12 -9.24
C HIS A 197 15.02 13.06 -8.58
N ASN A 198 16.28 12.95 -8.99
CA ASN A 198 17.34 13.81 -8.51
C ASN A 198 17.51 14.99 -9.48
N ASP A 199 17.35 16.21 -9.00
CA ASP A 199 17.36 17.41 -9.85
C ASP A 199 18.75 17.79 -10.38
N ARG A 200 19.82 17.18 -9.86
CA ARG A 200 21.17 17.35 -10.41
C ARG A 200 21.44 16.24 -11.41
N ALA A 201 21.88 16.61 -12.61
CA ALA A 201 22.60 15.70 -13.50
C ALA A 201 23.75 15.07 -12.70
N ALA A 202 23.91 13.75 -12.83
CA ALA A 202 24.95 12.98 -12.14
C ALA A 202 26.35 13.51 -12.54
N GLY A 203 26.83 14.53 -11.83
CA GLY A 203 28.26 14.85 -11.80
C GLY A 203 29.01 13.64 -11.22
N PRO A 204 30.30 13.47 -11.55
CA PRO A 204 31.05 12.27 -11.18
C PRO A 204 30.94 12.04 -9.67
N ARG A 205 30.33 10.91 -9.28
CA ARG A 205 30.26 10.47 -7.88
C ARG A 205 31.70 10.43 -7.36
N LYS A 206 32.03 11.22 -6.33
CA LYS A 206 33.30 11.04 -5.60
C LYS A 206 33.28 9.61 -5.06
N SER A 207 34.03 8.70 -5.69
CA SER A 207 34.20 7.33 -5.24
C SER A 207 34.75 7.37 -3.81
N TYR A 208 33.93 6.98 -2.83
CA TYR A 208 34.39 6.84 -1.46
C TYR A 208 35.28 5.60 -1.42
N ARG A 209 36.59 5.81 -1.41
CA ARG A 209 37.58 4.76 -1.24
C ARG A 209 37.48 4.28 0.20
N ASN A 210 36.99 3.05 0.42
CA ASN A 210 37.04 2.40 1.73
C ASN A 210 38.52 2.18 2.07
N ASN A 211 39.10 3.04 2.90
CA ASN A 211 40.34 2.74 3.59
C ASN A 211 40.01 1.92 4.84
N SER A 212 39.72 0.63 4.65
CA SER A 212 40.00 -0.36 5.69
C SER A 212 41.51 -0.57 5.67
N LYS A 213 42.23 0.23 6.47
CA LYS A 213 43.65 0.00 6.72
C LYS A 213 43.80 -1.31 7.48
N ASP A 214 44.67 -2.16 6.94
CA ASP A 214 45.44 -3.18 7.66
C ASP A 214 45.74 -2.74 9.09
N ASN A 215 45.36 -3.60 10.04
CA ASN A 215 46.01 -3.73 11.33
C ASN A 215 45.97 -5.21 11.71
N ASP A 216 46.73 -6.02 10.98
CA ASP A 216 47.27 -7.29 11.47
C ASP A 216 48.80 -7.18 11.42
N LYS A 217 49.40 -6.89 12.57
CA LYS A 217 50.78 -7.19 12.94
C LYS A 217 50.87 -7.39 14.44
#